data_AF-A0A2E0QCX4-F1
#
_entry.id   AF-A0A2E0QCX4-F1
#
_cell.length_a   1.000
_cell.length_b   1.000
_cell.length_c   1.000
_cell.angle_alpha   90.00
_cell.angle_beta   90.00
_cell.angle_gamma   90.00
#
_symmetry.space_group_name_H-M   'P 1'
#
loop_
_entity.id
_entity.type
_entity.pdbx_description
1 polymer ?
#
loop_
_entity_poly.entity_id
_entity_poly.type
_entity_poly.pdbx_seq_one_letter_code
_entity_poly.pdbx_strand_id
1 'polypeptide(L)'
;MADLSGLIRFRKHQLDEKQKFLAMLYVEADRLLQEKEVVLGDIEREKNAFEDPEFVAFTAISSFGHFLKASKKKIQDIEQRERTLDTRIQIAMNDMREGFADFKKVEITHKRRLEAARKKFTERENKVFEEIALNIFRNK
;
A
#
# COMPACT_ATOMS: atom_id res chain seq x y z
N MET A 1 -30.53 9.62 14.83
CA MET A 1 -29.85 8.93 13.71
C MET A 1 -28.53 8.40 14.24
N ALA A 2 -28.16 7.14 13.96
CA ALA A 2 -26.90 6.59 14.44
C ALA A 2 -25.70 7.30 13.77
N ASP A 3 -24.79 7.82 14.60
CA ASP A 3 -23.54 8.43 14.17
C ASP A 3 -22.60 7.36 13.60
N LEU A 4 -22.06 7.61 12.41
CA LEU A 4 -21.12 6.70 11.74
C LEU A 4 -19.66 7.13 11.96
N SER A 5 -19.39 8.20 12.71
CA SER A 5 -18.03 8.71 12.95
C SER A 5 -17.10 7.66 13.56
N GLY A 6 -17.60 6.83 14.47
CA GLY A 6 -16.86 5.71 15.06
C GLY A 6 -16.46 4.67 14.01
N LEU A 7 -17.40 4.27 13.15
CA LEU A 7 -17.14 3.33 12.07
C LEU A 7 -16.18 3.90 11.03
N ILE A 8 -16.30 5.19 10.68
CA ILE A 8 -15.37 5.87 9.77
C ILE A 8 -13.95 5.86 10.33
N ARG A 9 -13.76 6.18 11.62
CA ARG A 9 -12.45 6.13 12.27
C ARG A 9 -11.84 4.73 12.25
N PHE A 10 -12.64 3.72 12.60
CA PHE A 10 -12.20 2.33 12.58
C PHE A 10 -11.78 1.89 11.16
N ARG A 11 -12.60 2.17 10.14
CA ARG A 11 -12.29 1.82 8.74
C ARG A 11 -11.08 2.57 8.20
N LYS A 12 -10.90 3.83 8.59
CA LYS A 12 -9.70 4.60 8.26
C LYS A 12 -8.44 3.95 8.85
N HIS A 13 -8.48 3.60 10.13
CA HIS A 13 -7.37 2.90 10.77
C HIS A 13 -7.06 1.56 10.06
N GLN A 14 -8.08 0.77 9.69
CA GLN A 14 -7.86 -0.45 8.92
C GLN A 14 -7.18 -0.19 7.57
N LEU A 15 -7.55 0.89 6.88
CA LEU A 15 -6.92 1.28 5.62
C LEU A 15 -5.44 1.68 5.85
N ASP A 16 -5.16 2.45 6.90
CA ASP A 16 -3.81 2.87 7.25
C ASP A 16 -2.92 1.65 7.56
N GLU A 17 -3.43 0.64 8.26
CA GLU A 17 -2.70 -0.61 8.51
C GLU A 17 -2.44 -1.41 7.23
N LYS A 18 -3.41 -1.46 6.30
CA LYS A 18 -3.20 -2.06 4.97
C LYS A 18 -2.13 -1.33 4.16
N GLN A 19 -2.11 0.01 4.21
CA GLN A 19 -1.10 0.81 3.54
C GLN A 19 0.30 0.57 4.12
N LYS A 20 0.43 0.53 5.45
CA LYS A 20 1.70 0.19 6.12
C LYS A 20 2.18 -1.21 5.70
N PHE A 21 1.28 -2.18 5.67
CA PHE A 21 1.61 -3.54 5.25
C PHE A 21 2.11 -3.57 3.80
N LEU A 22 1.42 -2.92 2.88
CA LEU A 22 1.86 -2.81 1.49
C LEU A 22 3.23 -2.13 1.36
N ALA A 23 3.47 -1.05 2.12
CA ALA A 23 4.77 -0.38 2.15
C ALA A 23 5.89 -1.30 2.65
N MET A 24 5.64 -2.12 3.67
CA MET A 24 6.61 -3.11 4.15
C MET A 24 6.97 -4.14 3.07
N LEU A 25 5.99 -4.59 2.27
CA LEU A 25 6.25 -5.51 1.15
C LEU A 25 7.14 -4.86 0.07
N TYR A 26 6.92 -3.58 -0.24
CA TYR A 26 7.78 -2.88 -1.19
C TYR A 26 9.21 -2.68 -0.66
N VAL A 27 9.37 -2.43 0.63
CA VAL A 27 10.71 -2.39 1.27
C VAL A 27 11.40 -3.75 1.17
N GLU A 28 10.66 -4.84 1.38
CA GLU A 28 11.20 -6.20 1.21
C GLU A 28 11.61 -6.47 -0.25
N ALA A 29 10.84 -5.98 -1.21
CA ALA A 29 11.13 -6.13 -2.65
C ALA A 29 12.41 -5.39 -3.04
N ASP A 30 12.56 -4.15 -2.58
CA ASP A 30 13.75 -3.34 -2.81
C ASP A 30 15.01 -3.99 -2.21
N ARG A 31 14.89 -4.61 -1.03
CA ARG A 31 15.99 -5.38 -0.42
C ARG A 31 16.40 -6.58 -1.27
N LEU A 32 15.45 -7.32 -1.82
CA LEU A 32 15.76 -8.46 -2.70
C LEU A 32 16.44 -8.00 -3.99
N LEU A 33 15.98 -6.89 -4.57
CA LEU A 33 16.61 -6.28 -5.74
C LEU A 33 18.06 -5.88 -5.43
N GLN A 34 18.30 -5.20 -4.31
CA GLN A 34 19.65 -4.84 -3.85
C GLN A 34 20.52 -6.08 -3.61
N GLU A 35 19.97 -7.14 -2.99
CA GLU A 35 20.69 -8.41 -2.80
C GLU A 35 21.09 -9.03 -4.14
N LYS A 36 20.22 -8.96 -5.16
CA LYS A 36 20.50 -9.46 -6.51
C LYS A 36 21.60 -8.66 -7.19
N GLU A 37 21.53 -7.33 -7.15
CA GLU A 37 22.54 -6.43 -7.73
C GLU A 37 23.92 -6.65 -7.12
N VAL A 38 24.00 -6.87 -5.80
CA VAL A 38 25.27 -7.22 -5.14
C VAL A 38 25.85 -8.51 -5.71
N VAL A 39 25.03 -9.56 -5.85
CA VAL A 39 25.51 -10.85 -6.40
C VAL A 39 25.93 -10.71 -7.86
N LEU A 40 25.22 -9.92 -8.66
CA LEU A 40 25.60 -9.65 -10.05
C LEU A 40 26.91 -8.87 -10.13
N GLY A 41 27.10 -7.85 -9.28
CA GLY A 41 28.34 -7.10 -9.18
C GLY A 41 29.52 -7.96 -8.69
N ASP A 42 29.29 -8.92 -7.80
CA ASP A 42 30.30 -9.90 -7.39
C ASP A 42 30.73 -10.78 -8.58
N ILE A 43 29.76 -11.27 -9.37
CA ILE A 43 30.04 -12.06 -10.57
C ILE A 43 30.87 -11.27 -11.58
N GLU A 44 30.52 -10.01 -11.81
CA GLU A 44 31.23 -9.16 -12.77
C GLU A 44 32.66 -8.84 -12.31
N ARG A 45 32.84 -8.52 -11.02
CA ARG A 45 34.18 -8.31 -10.44
C ARG A 45 35.07 -9.54 -10.57
N GLU A 46 34.55 -10.71 -10.21
CA GLU A 46 35.29 -11.97 -10.35
C GLU A 46 35.59 -12.26 -11.82
N LYS A 47 34.62 -12.08 -12.73
CA LYS A 47 34.87 -12.27 -14.18
C LYS A 47 36.01 -11.40 -14.69
N ASN A 48 36.05 -10.12 -14.31
CA ASN A 48 37.10 -9.19 -14.73
C ASN A 48 38.48 -9.57 -14.16
N ALA A 49 38.54 -10.12 -12.94
CA ALA A 49 39.79 -10.61 -12.34
C ALA A 49 40.37 -11.83 -13.09
N PHE A 50 39.52 -12.60 -13.77
CA PHE A 50 39.93 -13.76 -14.59
C PHE A 50 40.28 -13.42 -16.05
N GLU A 51 39.99 -12.20 -16.51
CA GLU A 51 40.35 -11.74 -17.86
C GLU A 51 41.81 -11.28 -17.96
N ASP A 52 42.52 -11.11 -16.83
CA ASP A 52 43.95 -10.78 -16.80
C ASP A 52 44.80 -12.05 -17.03
N PRO A 53 45.48 -12.21 -18.19
CA PRO A 53 46.02 -13.49 -18.64
C PRO A 53 47.26 -13.98 -17.88
N GLU A 54 47.88 -13.13 -17.05
CA GLU A 54 49.28 -13.34 -16.67
C GLU A 54 49.49 -14.47 -15.65
N PHE A 55 48.47 -14.92 -14.90
CA PHE A 55 48.63 -16.06 -13.99
C PHE A 55 47.33 -16.70 -13.49
N VAL A 56 46.49 -17.28 -14.37
CA VAL A 56 45.31 -18.04 -13.90
C VAL A 56 45.69 -19.51 -13.68
N ALA A 57 45.99 -19.86 -12.42
CA ALA A 57 46.22 -21.25 -12.01
C ALA A 57 44.96 -22.11 -12.24
N PHE A 58 45.13 -23.39 -12.60
CA PHE A 58 44.01 -24.34 -12.79
C PHE A 58 43.05 -24.40 -11.58
N THR A 59 43.59 -24.27 -10.36
CA THR A 59 42.80 -24.19 -9.12
C THR A 59 41.89 -22.96 -9.07
N ALA A 60 42.34 -21.82 -9.61
CA ALA A 60 41.55 -20.60 -9.71
C ALA A 60 40.33 -20.82 -10.64
N ILE A 61 40.53 -21.45 -11.81
CA ILE A 61 39.45 -21.76 -12.78
C ILE A 61 38.37 -22.65 -12.14
N SER A 62 38.78 -23.71 -11.43
CA SER A 62 37.84 -24.60 -10.74
C SER A 62 37.07 -23.88 -9.63
N SER A 63 37.75 -23.06 -8.81
CA SER A 63 37.11 -22.30 -7.73
C SER A 63 36.09 -21.28 -8.26
N PHE A 64 36.39 -20.62 -9.38
CA PHE A 64 35.48 -19.71 -10.05
C PHE A 64 34.24 -20.41 -10.61
N GLY A 65 34.40 -21.61 -11.18
CA GLY A 65 33.28 -22.44 -11.61
C GLY A 65 32.32 -22.79 -10.47
N HIS A 66 32.86 -23.11 -9.27
CA HIS A 66 32.06 -23.34 -8.07
C HIS A 66 31.34 -22.08 -7.58
N PHE A 67 32.05 -20.95 -7.55
CA PHE A 67 31.49 -19.65 -7.22
C PHE A 67 30.33 -19.29 -8.16
N LEU A 68 30.53 -19.34 -9.47
CA LEU A 68 29.47 -19.05 -10.46
C LEU A 68 28.24 -19.93 -10.27
N LYS A 69 28.43 -21.22 -9.98
CA LYS A 69 27.31 -22.14 -9.70
C LYS A 69 26.55 -21.73 -8.43
N ALA A 70 27.26 -21.37 -7.38
CA ALA A 70 26.66 -20.90 -6.12
C ALA A 70 25.90 -19.57 -6.32
N SER A 71 26.51 -18.60 -7.02
CA SER A 71 25.91 -17.30 -7.30
C SER A 71 24.66 -17.42 -8.19
N LYS A 72 24.68 -18.28 -9.21
CA LYS A 72 23.49 -18.60 -10.02
C LYS A 72 22.36 -19.18 -9.18
N LYS A 73 22.68 -20.11 -8.28
CA LYS A 73 21.67 -20.68 -7.37
C LYS A 73 21.08 -19.59 -6.46
N LYS A 74 21.92 -18.72 -5.90
CA LYS A 74 21.48 -17.60 -5.07
C LYS A 74 20.54 -16.65 -5.83
N ILE A 75 20.86 -16.33 -7.09
CA ILE A 75 19.98 -15.52 -7.95
C ILE A 75 18.64 -16.21 -8.17
N GLN A 76 18.63 -17.51 -8.48
CA GLN A 76 17.38 -18.27 -8.64
C GLN A 76 16.53 -18.26 -7.36
N ASP A 77 17.16 -18.42 -6.20
CA ASP A 77 16.47 -18.35 -4.90
C ASP A 77 15.91 -16.95 -4.63
N ILE A 78 16.61 -15.88 -5.04
CA ILE A 78 16.10 -14.49 -4.97
C ILE A 78 14.91 -14.33 -5.91
N GLU A 79 15.00 -14.76 -7.16
CA GLU A 79 13.92 -14.64 -8.15
C GLU A 79 12.65 -15.38 -7.72
N GLN A 80 12.78 -16.53 -7.07
CA GLN A 80 11.64 -17.25 -6.53
C GLN A 80 10.97 -16.50 -5.36
N ARG A 81 11.77 -15.86 -4.51
CA ARG A 81 11.28 -14.98 -3.43
C ARG A 81 10.58 -13.75 -4.02
N GLU A 82 11.15 -13.13 -5.05
CA GLU A 82 10.56 -11.99 -5.76
C GLU A 82 9.18 -12.33 -6.34
N ARG A 83 9.02 -13.47 -7.03
CA ARG A 83 7.70 -13.91 -7.55
C ARG A 83 6.66 -14.09 -6.45
N THR A 84 7.08 -14.67 -5.33
CA THR A 84 6.21 -14.87 -4.17
C THR A 84 5.80 -13.52 -3.58
N LEU A 85 6.73 -12.59 -3.49
CA LEU A 85 6.49 -11.25 -2.96
C LEU A 85 5.60 -10.43 -3.90
N ASP A 86 5.80 -10.50 -5.21
CA ASP A 86 4.94 -9.83 -6.20
C ASP A 86 3.49 -10.30 -6.08
N THR A 87 3.28 -11.61 -5.93
CA THR A 87 1.94 -12.17 -5.66
C THR A 87 1.33 -11.59 -4.37
N ARG A 88 2.12 -11.49 -3.30
CA ARG A 88 1.67 -10.89 -2.02
C ARG A 88 1.35 -9.40 -2.16
N ILE A 89 2.15 -8.66 -2.94
CA ILE A 89 1.90 -7.24 -3.25
C ILE A 89 0.58 -7.09 -4.00
N GLN A 90 0.33 -7.90 -5.03
CA GLN A 90 -0.93 -7.86 -5.78
C GLN A 90 -2.15 -8.13 -4.89
N ILE A 91 -2.06 -9.12 -4.02
CA ILE A 91 -3.12 -9.42 -3.05
C ILE A 91 -3.34 -8.22 -2.11
N ALA A 92 -2.26 -7.70 -1.52
CA ALA A 92 -2.35 -6.54 -0.61
C ALA A 92 -2.90 -5.29 -1.29
N MET A 93 -2.56 -5.06 -2.57
CA MET A 93 -3.11 -3.96 -3.37
C MET A 93 -4.62 -4.11 -3.59
N ASN A 94 -5.09 -5.31 -3.92
CA ASN A 94 -6.51 -5.58 -4.08
C ASN A 94 -7.25 -5.40 -2.74
N ASP A 95 -6.72 -5.94 -1.65
CA ASP A 95 -7.27 -5.75 -0.31
C ASP A 95 -7.34 -4.27 0.09
N MET A 96 -6.33 -3.47 -0.28
CA MET A 96 -6.32 -2.03 -0.05
C MET A 96 -7.42 -1.33 -0.86
N ARG A 97 -7.58 -1.68 -2.14
CA ARG A 97 -8.63 -1.12 -3.01
C ARG A 97 -10.03 -1.43 -2.47
N GLU A 98 -10.28 -2.67 -2.07
CA GLU A 98 -11.55 -3.09 -1.48
C GLU A 98 -11.80 -2.36 -0.15
N GLY A 99 -10.81 -2.30 0.72
CA GLY A 99 -10.90 -1.56 1.99
C GLY A 99 -11.19 -0.07 1.78
N PHE A 100 -10.60 0.55 0.76
CA PHE A 100 -10.88 1.93 0.39
C PHE A 100 -12.31 2.12 -0.13
N ALA A 101 -12.79 1.22 -1.00
CA ALA A 101 -14.17 1.28 -1.51
C ALA A 101 -15.20 1.20 -0.36
N ASP A 102 -15.00 0.29 0.58
CA ASP A 102 -15.82 0.16 1.78
C ASP A 102 -15.80 1.41 2.66
N PHE A 103 -14.61 1.95 2.90
CA PHE A 103 -14.45 3.19 3.64
C PHE A 103 -15.22 4.35 3.00
N LYS A 104 -15.06 4.56 1.68
CA LYS A 104 -15.75 5.61 0.93
C LYS A 104 -17.26 5.43 0.96
N LYS A 105 -17.77 4.20 0.89
CA LYS A 105 -19.21 3.92 1.00
C LYS A 105 -19.79 4.40 2.33
N VAL A 106 -19.10 4.12 3.44
CA VAL A 106 -19.52 4.57 4.78
C VAL A 106 -19.45 6.10 4.88
N GLU A 107 -18.37 6.70 4.40
CA GLU A 107 -18.17 8.16 4.42
C GLU A 107 -19.27 8.90 3.65
N ILE A 108 -19.56 8.46 2.41
CA ILE A 108 -20.62 9.05 1.58
C ILE A 108 -21.99 8.90 2.27
N THR A 109 -22.26 7.74 2.86
CA THR A 109 -23.52 7.49 3.59
C THR A 109 -23.65 8.42 4.78
N HIS A 110 -22.58 8.62 5.56
CA HIS A 110 -22.57 9.55 6.69
C HIS A 110 -22.81 10.99 6.24
N LYS A 111 -22.12 11.44 5.19
CA LYS A 111 -22.29 12.78 4.62
C LYS A 111 -23.74 13.05 4.19
N ARG A 112 -24.37 12.11 3.46
CA ARG A 112 -25.78 12.21 3.07
C ARG A 112 -26.73 12.29 4.27
N ARG A 113 -26.44 11.55 5.35
CA ARG A 113 -27.24 11.61 6.59
C ARG A 113 -27.12 12.97 7.27
N LEU A 114 -25.92 13.54 7.33
CA LEU A 114 -25.69 14.87 7.89
C LEU A 114 -26.38 15.96 7.06
N GLU A 115 -26.29 15.90 5.73
CA GLU A 115 -26.97 16.84 4.83
C GLU A 115 -28.49 16.77 4.99
N ALA A 116 -29.07 15.56 5.04
CA ALA A 116 -30.50 15.38 5.27
C ALA A 116 -30.94 15.87 6.66
N ALA A 117 -30.13 15.66 7.70
CA ALA A 117 -30.42 16.16 9.04
C ALA A 117 -30.37 17.70 9.10
N ARG A 118 -29.36 18.32 8.47
CA ARG A 118 -29.25 19.78 8.35
C ARG A 118 -30.44 20.37 7.61
N LYS A 119 -30.81 19.79 6.46
CA LYS A 119 -31.98 20.25 5.69
C LYS A 119 -33.26 20.20 6.51
N LYS A 120 -33.51 19.10 7.24
CA LYS A 120 -34.68 18.98 8.14
C LYS A 120 -34.65 20.00 9.28
N PHE A 121 -33.47 20.31 9.82
CA PHE A 121 -33.33 21.32 10.86
C PHE A 121 -33.66 22.72 10.31
N THR A 122 -33.08 23.10 9.17
CA THR A 122 -33.36 24.38 8.49
C THR A 122 -34.82 24.51 8.07
N GLU A 123 -35.43 23.44 7.54
CA GLU A 123 -36.87 23.42 7.21
C GLU A 123 -37.75 23.63 8.44
N ARG A 124 -37.36 23.10 9.60
CA ARG A 124 -38.09 23.33 10.87
C ARG A 124 -37.90 24.75 11.37
N GLU A 125 -36.67 25.28 11.36
CA GLU A 125 -36.40 26.67 11.74
C GLU A 125 -37.18 27.66 10.88
N ASN A 126 -37.16 27.48 9.55
CA ASN A 126 -37.89 28.35 8.63
C ASN A 126 -39.39 28.38 8.93
N LYS A 127 -40.00 27.21 9.18
CA LYS A 127 -41.43 27.14 9.57
C LYS A 127 -41.71 27.89 10.86
N VAL A 128 -40.84 27.75 11.87
CA VAL A 128 -40.98 28.48 13.14
C VAL A 128 -40.86 30.00 12.90
N PHE A 129 -39.91 30.45 12.09
CA PHE A 129 -39.78 31.87 11.75
C PHE A 129 -40.97 32.41 10.96
N GLU A 130 -41.51 31.64 10.02
CA GLU A 130 -42.73 31.99 9.28
C GLU A 130 -43.94 32.12 10.24
N GLU A 131 -44.13 31.18 11.16
CA GLU A 131 -45.19 31.25 12.18
C GLU A 131 -45.05 32.49 13.08
N ILE A 132 -43.83 32.80 13.53
CA ILE A 132 -43.55 34.01 14.31
C ILE A 132 -43.87 35.27 13.50
N ALA A 133 -43.44 35.33 12.24
CA ALA A 133 -43.67 36.48 11.36
C ALA A 133 -45.17 36.70 11.11
N LEU A 134 -45.93 35.64 10.85
CA LEU A 134 -47.38 35.69 10.67
C LEU A 134 -48.10 36.18 11.95
N ASN A 135 -47.68 35.70 13.12
CA ASN A 135 -48.24 36.15 14.39
C ASN A 135 -47.95 37.63 14.67
N ILE A 136 -46.75 38.11 14.37
CA ILE A 136 -46.40 39.55 14.49
C ILE A 136 -47.25 40.39 13.54
N PHE A 137 -47.42 39.95 12.29
CA PHE A 137 -48.24 40.66 11.31
C PHE A 137 -49.71 40.70 11.71
N ARG A 138 -50.25 39.60 12.27
CA ARG A 138 -51.65 39.48 12.68
C ARG A 138 -52.00 40.25 13.96
N ASN A 139 -51.00 40.52 14.82
CA ASN A 139 -51.15 41.28 16.05
C ASN A 139 -50.87 42.79 15.88
N LYS A 140 -50.63 43.25 14.65
CA LYS A 140 -50.64 44.67 14.26
C LYS A 140 -52.01 45.05 13.72
#